data_AF-A0A7J8Q6R5-F1
#
_entry.id   AF-A0A7J8Q6R5-F1
#
_cell.length_a   1.000
_cell.length_b   1.000
_cell.length_c   1.000
_cell.angle_alpha   90.00
_cell.angle_beta   90.00
_cell.angle_gamma   90.00
#
_symmetry.space_group_name_H-M   'P 1'
#
loop_
_entity.id
_entity.type
_entity.pdbx_description
1 polymer ?
#
loop_
_entity_poly.entity_id
_entity_poly.type
_entity_poly.pdbx_seq_one_letter_code
_entity_poly.pdbx_strand_id
1 'polypeptide(L)'
;AVETWRKEKLKEAKTLALGGEGLNSTLLQEEAGMLVKALESNWAALSEEIGLWIPTEVINQEHDDKPEGVEDTEEVDQILAGRPLPPQCHAELHTDYDGAAVRWGLTHHKESAADCCQACLDQAKNAKPGEKKCNIWVYCPLENGCYSPDIYQHKHMECWLKFVSLLLYPLS
;
A
#
# COMPACT_ATOMS: atom_id res chain seq x y z
N ALA A 1 -11.91 1.99 22.10
CA ALA A 1 -11.19 0.69 22.08
C ALA A 1 -9.99 0.72 23.03
N VAL A 2 -9.03 1.64 22.86
CA VAL A 2 -7.80 1.73 23.67
C VAL A 2 -8.05 1.91 25.17
N GLU A 3 -8.93 2.84 25.55
CA GLU A 3 -9.26 3.05 26.97
C GLU A 3 -9.95 1.85 27.64
N THR A 4 -10.73 1.08 26.89
CA THR A 4 -11.34 -0.16 27.39
C THR A 4 -10.27 -1.21 27.64
N TRP A 5 -9.39 -1.43 26.68
CA TRP A 5 -8.25 -2.35 26.80
C TRP A 5 -7.33 -1.97 27.97
N ARG A 6 -7.03 -0.67 28.13
CA ARG A 6 -6.22 -0.15 29.25
C ARG A 6 -6.83 -0.53 30.60
N LYS A 7 -8.15 -0.35 30.77
CA LYS A 7 -8.85 -0.67 32.03
C LYS A 7 -8.82 -2.17 32.33
N GLU A 8 -8.98 -3.01 31.32
CA GLU A 8 -8.91 -4.47 31.45
C GLU A 8 -7.49 -4.91 31.84
N LYS A 9 -6.46 -4.42 31.15
CA LYS A 9 -5.05 -4.75 31.43
C LYS A 9 -4.57 -4.23 32.78
N LEU A 10 -5.03 -3.05 33.19
CA LEU A 10 -4.73 -2.52 34.52
C LEU A 10 -5.30 -3.42 35.63
N LYS A 11 -6.50 -3.98 35.42
CA LYS A 11 -7.12 -4.90 36.39
C LYS A 11 -6.35 -6.21 36.52
N GLU A 12 -5.92 -6.78 35.41
CA GLU A 12 -5.05 -7.97 35.38
C GLU A 12 -3.73 -7.70 36.09
N ALA A 13 -3.03 -6.60 35.74
CA ALA A 13 -1.74 -6.23 36.33
C ALA A 13 -1.81 -5.99 37.83
N LYS A 14 -2.87 -5.34 38.33
CA LYS A 14 -3.09 -5.15 39.78
C LYS A 14 -3.29 -6.47 40.53
N THR A 15 -3.98 -7.43 39.90
CA THR A 15 -4.22 -8.75 40.51
C THR A 15 -2.92 -9.54 40.63
N LEU A 16 -2.05 -9.44 39.63
CA LEU A 16 -0.72 -10.05 39.63
C LEU A 16 0.25 -9.36 40.60
N ALA A 17 0.22 -8.03 40.69
CA ALA A 17 1.07 -7.27 41.62
C ALA A 17 0.73 -7.52 43.10
N LEU A 18 -0.53 -7.82 43.41
CA LEU A 18 -1.03 -8.11 44.76
C LEU A 18 -0.80 -9.57 45.22
N GLY A 19 -0.23 -10.42 44.36
CA GLY A 19 0.11 -11.81 44.73
C GLY A 19 -1.08 -12.77 44.75
N GLY A 20 -1.94 -12.74 43.72
CA GLY A 20 -2.99 -13.74 43.54
C GLY A 20 -2.44 -15.17 43.39
N GLU A 21 -3.12 -16.15 44.00
CA GLU A 21 -2.72 -17.55 44.15
C GLU A 21 -2.07 -18.17 42.90
N GLY A 22 -0.78 -18.54 42.99
CA GLY A 22 -0.18 -19.55 42.13
C GLY A 22 1.15 -19.23 41.41
N LEU A 23 1.77 -18.07 41.58
CA LEU A 23 2.99 -17.71 40.81
C LEU A 23 4.20 -17.40 41.70
N ASN A 24 5.12 -18.37 41.77
CA ASN A 24 6.39 -18.28 42.50
C ASN A 24 7.50 -17.59 41.67
N SER A 25 7.39 -16.29 41.42
CA SER A 25 8.53 -15.52 40.93
C SER A 25 8.40 -14.04 41.28
N THR A 26 9.32 -13.56 42.14
CA THR A 26 9.44 -12.14 42.52
C THR A 26 9.57 -11.21 41.31
N LEU A 27 10.20 -11.70 40.23
CA LEU A 27 10.39 -10.99 38.97
C LEU A 27 9.05 -10.68 38.26
N LEU A 28 8.10 -11.60 38.29
CA LEU A 28 6.75 -11.41 37.70
C LEU A 28 5.93 -10.37 38.46
N GLN A 29 6.15 -10.26 39.78
CA GLN A 29 5.49 -9.27 40.62
C GLN A 29 6.04 -7.86 40.38
N GLU A 30 7.36 -7.73 40.19
CA GLU A 30 8.01 -6.47 39.83
C GLU A 30 7.57 -5.97 38.44
N GLU A 31 7.51 -6.86 37.45
CA GLU A 31 6.99 -6.56 36.11
C GLU A 31 5.52 -6.11 36.14
N ALA A 32 4.68 -6.80 36.93
CA ALA A 32 3.30 -6.40 37.14
C ALA A 32 3.19 -5.02 37.81
N GLY A 33 4.06 -4.71 38.78
CA GLY A 33 4.15 -3.40 39.41
C GLY A 33 4.51 -2.29 38.43
N MET A 34 5.47 -2.54 37.53
CA MET A 34 5.83 -1.61 36.46
C MET A 34 4.65 -1.37 35.49
N LEU A 35 3.93 -2.42 35.10
CA LEU A 35 2.74 -2.31 34.26
C LEU A 35 1.62 -1.51 34.91
N VAL A 36 1.37 -1.69 36.21
CA VAL A 36 0.40 -0.87 36.95
C VAL A 36 0.79 0.61 36.91
N LYS A 37 2.06 0.92 37.19
CA LYS A 37 2.56 2.30 37.16
C LYS A 37 2.43 2.93 35.76
N ALA A 38 2.75 2.16 34.73
CA ALA A 38 2.66 2.56 33.32
C ALA A 38 1.20 2.84 32.89
N LEU A 39 0.26 1.94 33.23
CA LEU A 39 -1.14 2.02 32.80
C LEU A 39 -2.00 2.92 33.68
N GLU A 40 -1.61 3.21 34.91
CA GLU A 40 -2.37 4.07 35.84
C GLU A 40 -1.79 5.49 35.90
N SER A 41 -0.57 5.65 36.43
CA SER A 41 0.03 6.95 36.73
C SER A 41 0.73 7.59 35.54
N ASN A 42 1.38 6.78 34.68
CA ASN A 42 2.20 7.27 33.58
C ASN A 42 1.51 7.16 32.21
N TRP A 43 0.22 6.86 32.17
CA TRP A 43 -0.48 6.54 30.93
C TRP A 43 -0.41 7.66 29.90
N ALA A 44 -0.59 8.92 30.30
CA ALA A 44 -0.56 10.05 29.36
C ALA A 44 0.80 10.15 28.65
N ALA A 45 1.89 10.18 29.43
CA ALA A 45 3.26 10.23 28.90
C ALA A 45 3.59 9.00 28.05
N LEU A 46 3.20 7.81 28.52
CA LEU A 46 3.39 6.57 27.78
C LEU A 46 2.63 6.60 26.44
N SER A 47 1.37 7.03 26.46
CA SER A 47 0.49 7.07 25.27
C SER A 47 0.99 8.04 24.20
N GLU A 48 1.60 9.14 24.62
CA GLU A 48 2.25 10.10 23.74
C GLU A 48 3.55 9.52 23.17
N GLU A 49 4.40 8.93 24.02
CA GLU A 49 5.68 8.34 23.61
C GLU A 49 5.52 7.18 22.61
N ILE A 50 4.49 6.35 22.77
CA ILE A 50 4.22 5.22 21.87
C ILE A 50 3.28 5.57 20.70
N GLY A 51 2.90 6.84 20.54
CA GLY A 51 2.07 7.31 19.43
C GLY A 51 0.62 6.79 19.44
N LEU A 52 0.11 6.40 20.60
CA LEU A 52 -1.27 5.94 20.78
C LEU A 52 -2.27 7.08 21.07
N TRP A 53 -1.80 8.32 21.11
CA TRP A 53 -2.65 9.50 21.25
C TRP A 53 -3.28 9.88 19.91
N ILE A 54 -4.58 9.63 19.77
CA ILE A 54 -5.42 10.20 18.73
C ILE A 54 -6.52 11.02 19.43
N PRO A 55 -6.65 12.33 19.16
CA PRO A 55 -7.75 13.13 19.72
C PRO A 55 -9.12 12.50 19.44
N THR A 56 -10.02 12.55 20.42
CA THR A 56 -11.40 12.07 20.26
C THR A 56 -12.16 12.80 19.17
N GLU A 57 -11.75 14.04 18.91
CA GLU A 57 -12.24 14.91 17.85
C GLU A 57 -11.03 15.37 17.03
N VAL A 58 -10.80 14.73 15.89
CA VAL A 58 -9.95 15.29 14.84
C VAL A 58 -10.86 16.17 13.99
N ILE A 59 -10.85 17.47 14.24
CA ILE A 59 -11.48 18.44 13.34
C ILE A 59 -10.53 18.58 12.16
N ASN A 60 -10.70 17.73 11.15
CA ASN A 60 -10.10 17.97 9.85
C ASN A 60 -10.79 19.22 9.27
N GLN A 61 -10.11 20.36 9.31
CA GLN A 61 -10.46 21.42 8.38
C GLN A 61 -9.87 21.02 7.04
N GLU A 62 -10.75 20.56 6.15
CA GLU A 62 -10.43 20.43 4.75
C GLU A 62 -10.12 21.84 4.24
N HIS A 63 -8.82 22.13 4.10
CA HIS A 63 -8.38 23.34 3.45
C HIS A 63 -8.38 23.04 1.97
N ASP A 64 -9.38 23.56 1.26
CA ASP A 64 -9.44 23.47 -0.18
C ASP A 64 -8.43 24.49 -0.74
N ASP A 65 -7.16 24.08 -0.82
CA ASP A 65 -6.09 24.83 -1.50
C ASP A 65 -6.32 24.95 -3.01
N LYS A 66 -7.42 24.39 -3.52
CA LYS A 66 -7.80 24.43 -4.91
C LYS A 66 -8.18 25.86 -5.31
N PRO A 67 -7.49 26.45 -6.29
CA PRO A 67 -7.84 27.78 -6.77
C PRO A 67 -9.24 27.78 -7.40
N GLU A 68 -10.08 28.77 -7.04
CA GLU A 68 -11.40 28.97 -7.63
C GLU A 68 -11.29 29.10 -9.15
N GLY A 69 -11.99 28.23 -9.89
CA GLY A 69 -12.02 28.22 -11.36
C GLY A 69 -11.27 27.05 -12.03
N VAL A 70 -10.68 26.14 -11.26
CA VAL A 70 -10.23 24.83 -11.78
C VAL A 70 -11.37 23.83 -11.63
N GLU A 71 -12.08 23.53 -12.72
CA GLU A 71 -12.96 22.35 -12.77
C GLU A 71 -12.12 21.11 -12.43
N ASP A 72 -12.69 20.15 -11.70
CA ASP A 72 -12.07 18.83 -11.48
C ASP A 72 -11.80 18.14 -12.82
N THR A 73 -10.67 18.43 -13.45
CA THR A 73 -10.19 17.71 -14.64
C THR A 73 -9.84 16.26 -14.30
N GLU A 74 -9.82 15.90 -13.02
CA GLU A 74 -9.57 14.53 -12.53
C GLU A 74 -10.56 13.51 -13.09
N GLU A 75 -11.81 13.89 -13.40
CA GLU A 75 -12.76 12.96 -14.05
C GLU A 75 -12.43 12.71 -15.53
N VAL A 76 -11.80 13.66 -16.21
CA VAL A 76 -11.41 13.52 -17.63
C VAL A 76 -10.14 12.68 -17.76
N ASP A 77 -9.20 12.81 -16.83
CA ASP A 77 -7.95 12.05 -16.80
C ASP A 77 -8.13 10.59 -16.36
N GLN A 78 -9.26 10.25 -15.73
CA GLN A 78 -9.58 8.89 -15.28
C GLN A 78 -10.23 8.00 -16.37
N ILE A 79 -10.63 8.58 -17.51
CA ILE A 79 -11.22 7.81 -18.61
C ILE A 79 -10.10 7.19 -19.44
N LEU A 80 -9.75 5.95 -19.12
CA LEU A 80 -8.86 5.16 -19.97
C LEU A 80 -9.49 4.98 -21.35
N ALA A 81 -8.80 5.46 -22.39
CA ALA A 81 -9.24 5.31 -23.76
C ALA A 81 -9.42 3.82 -24.14
N GLY A 82 -10.47 3.53 -24.90
CA GLY A 82 -10.74 2.20 -25.46
C GLY A 82 -11.79 1.40 -24.71
N ARG A 83 -11.72 0.07 -24.84
CA ARG A 83 -12.70 -0.85 -24.22
C ARG A 83 -12.53 -0.91 -22.70
N PRO A 84 -13.59 -1.22 -21.94
CA PRO A 84 -13.48 -1.41 -20.50
C PRO A 84 -12.42 -2.46 -20.13
N LEU A 85 -11.66 -2.18 -19.08
CA LEU A 85 -10.66 -3.11 -18.56
C LEU A 85 -11.33 -4.35 -17.97
N PRO A 86 -10.93 -5.56 -18.40
CA PRO A 86 -11.38 -6.79 -17.76
C PRO A 86 -10.94 -6.87 -16.28
N PRO A 87 -11.76 -7.43 -15.37
CA PRO A 87 -11.43 -7.50 -13.93
C PRO A 87 -10.12 -8.21 -13.62
N GLN A 88 -9.73 -9.20 -14.42
CA GLN A 88 -8.48 -9.95 -14.25
C GLN A 88 -7.22 -9.13 -14.55
N CYS A 89 -7.37 -7.91 -15.08
CA CYS A 89 -6.25 -7.06 -15.43
C CYS A 89 -5.69 -6.29 -14.22
N HIS A 90 -6.47 -6.17 -13.13
CA HIS A 90 -6.07 -5.54 -11.86
C HIS A 90 -5.27 -4.24 -12.06
N ALA A 91 -5.80 -3.34 -12.88
CA ALA A 91 -5.12 -2.11 -13.21
C ALA A 91 -5.14 -1.15 -12.03
N GLU A 92 -3.97 -0.69 -11.61
CA GLU A 92 -3.81 0.42 -10.67
C GLU A 92 -3.43 1.67 -11.48
N LEU A 93 -4.18 2.75 -11.28
CA LEU A 93 -3.92 4.01 -11.98
C LEU A 93 -2.63 4.65 -11.46
N HIS A 94 -2.00 5.47 -12.31
CA HIS A 94 -0.78 6.23 -11.99
C HIS A 94 0.36 5.37 -11.41
N THR A 95 0.41 4.10 -11.79
CA THR A 95 1.37 3.13 -11.24
C THR A 95 2.24 2.56 -12.36
N ASP A 96 3.56 2.69 -12.20
CA ASP A 96 4.55 1.94 -12.98
C ASP A 96 5.16 0.85 -12.10
N TYR A 97 5.31 -0.33 -12.69
CA TYR A 97 5.86 -1.49 -12.02
C TYR A 97 7.22 -1.83 -12.61
N ASP A 98 8.22 -2.03 -11.75
CA ASP A 98 9.51 -2.57 -12.18
C ASP A 98 9.37 -4.06 -12.57
N GLY A 99 10.31 -4.57 -13.36
CA GLY A 99 10.35 -5.97 -13.78
C GLY A 99 11.13 -6.19 -15.07
N ALA A 100 11.46 -7.45 -15.34
CA ALA A 100 12.15 -7.80 -16.58
C ALA A 100 11.20 -7.68 -17.77
N ALA A 101 11.49 -6.75 -18.70
CA ALA A 101 10.70 -6.61 -19.92
C ALA A 101 10.74 -7.89 -20.76
N VAL A 102 9.57 -8.51 -20.96
CA VAL A 102 9.36 -9.60 -21.93
C VAL A 102 8.91 -9.05 -23.29
N ARG A 103 8.38 -7.82 -23.31
CA ARG A 103 8.20 -6.98 -24.49
C ARG A 103 8.43 -5.52 -24.12
N TRP A 104 9.30 -4.84 -24.87
CA TRP A 104 9.64 -3.44 -24.65
C TRP A 104 8.55 -2.50 -25.18
N GLY A 105 8.08 -1.58 -24.33
CA GLY A 105 7.05 -0.61 -24.69
C GLY A 105 7.49 0.41 -25.74
N LEU A 106 8.78 0.78 -25.75
CA LEU A 106 9.38 1.69 -26.76
C LEU A 106 9.06 1.32 -28.22
N THR A 107 8.81 0.03 -28.50
CA THR A 107 8.46 -0.48 -29.83
C THR A 107 7.16 -1.29 -29.84
N HIS A 108 6.41 -1.25 -28.75
CA HIS A 108 5.16 -1.99 -28.59
C HIS A 108 4.05 -1.07 -28.12
N HIS A 109 3.28 -0.55 -29.07
CA HIS A 109 2.17 0.35 -28.79
C HIS A 109 0.82 -0.39 -28.83
N LYS A 110 -0.13 0.06 -27.99
CA LYS A 110 -1.52 -0.41 -27.95
C LYS A 110 -2.49 0.75 -27.83
N GLU A 111 -3.66 0.59 -28.43
CA GLU A 111 -4.70 1.63 -28.43
C GLU A 111 -5.34 1.85 -27.06
N SER A 112 -5.20 0.89 -26.13
CA SER A 112 -5.79 0.98 -24.80
C SER A 112 -5.05 0.16 -23.75
N ALA A 113 -5.28 0.49 -22.48
CA ALA A 113 -4.84 -0.30 -21.34
C ALA A 113 -5.39 -1.74 -21.40
N ALA A 114 -6.64 -1.92 -21.84
CA ALA A 114 -7.27 -3.23 -21.99
C ALA A 114 -6.62 -4.09 -23.08
N ASP A 115 -6.09 -3.47 -24.14
CA ASP A 115 -5.35 -4.18 -25.18
C ASP A 115 -3.92 -4.50 -24.76
N CYS A 116 -3.33 -3.65 -23.90
CA CYS A 116 -2.04 -3.94 -23.28
C CYS A 116 -2.14 -5.12 -22.30
N CYS A 117 -3.15 -5.13 -21.43
CA CYS A 117 -3.44 -6.28 -20.57
C CYS A 117 -3.63 -7.57 -21.39
N GLN A 118 -4.44 -7.52 -22.45
CA GLN A 118 -4.65 -8.69 -23.30
C GLN A 118 -3.35 -9.18 -23.94
N ALA A 119 -2.49 -8.27 -24.39
CA ALA A 119 -1.19 -8.62 -24.94
C ALA A 119 -0.29 -9.31 -23.89
N CYS A 120 -0.36 -8.92 -22.62
CA CYS A 120 0.31 -9.62 -21.52
C CYS A 120 -0.19 -11.06 -21.39
N LEU A 121 -1.51 -11.24 -21.32
CA LEU A 121 -2.15 -12.56 -21.20
C LEU A 121 -1.79 -13.46 -22.39
N ASP A 122 -1.82 -12.91 -23.60
CA ASP A 122 -1.48 -13.63 -24.82
C ASP A 122 0.00 -14.00 -24.87
N GLN A 123 0.90 -13.10 -24.45
CA GLN A 123 2.33 -13.42 -24.36
C GLN A 123 2.58 -14.53 -23.34
N ALA A 124 1.95 -14.46 -22.17
CA ALA A 124 2.10 -15.45 -21.11
C ALA A 124 1.61 -16.85 -21.55
N LYS A 125 0.52 -16.90 -22.32
CA LYS A 125 -0.05 -18.13 -22.89
C LYS A 125 0.84 -18.75 -23.96
N ASN A 126 1.50 -17.92 -24.78
CA ASN A 126 2.30 -18.37 -25.92
C ASN A 126 3.79 -18.52 -25.62
N ALA A 127 4.24 -18.11 -24.44
CA ALA A 127 5.63 -18.24 -23.99
C ALA A 127 6.09 -19.71 -24.02
N LYS A 128 7.29 -19.93 -24.58
CA LYS A 128 7.90 -21.26 -24.70
C LYS A 128 8.45 -21.75 -23.35
N PRO A 129 8.71 -23.06 -23.21
CA PRO A 129 9.40 -23.57 -22.03
C PRO A 129 10.74 -22.84 -21.80
N GLY A 130 10.93 -22.31 -20.60
CA GLY A 130 12.13 -21.54 -20.21
C GLY A 130 12.04 -20.03 -20.46
N GLU A 131 11.03 -19.55 -21.18
CA GLU A 131 10.79 -18.10 -21.33
C GLU A 131 10.04 -17.54 -20.12
N LYS A 132 10.35 -16.28 -19.78
CA LYS A 132 9.58 -15.53 -18.78
C LYS A 132 8.19 -15.24 -19.36
N LYS A 133 7.16 -15.54 -18.57
CA LYS A 133 5.76 -15.26 -18.89
C LYS A 133 5.40 -13.89 -18.36
N CYS A 134 4.74 -13.06 -19.16
CA CYS A 134 4.22 -11.80 -18.67
C CYS A 134 3.30 -12.06 -17.48
N ASN A 135 3.51 -11.33 -16.39
CA ASN A 135 2.64 -11.35 -15.22
C ASN A 135 2.32 -9.95 -14.70
N ILE A 136 2.90 -8.91 -15.30
CA ILE A 136 2.59 -7.52 -15.03
C ILE A 136 2.73 -6.71 -16.30
N TRP A 137 1.91 -5.68 -16.44
CA TRP A 137 1.86 -4.84 -17.63
C TRP A 137 1.73 -3.38 -17.19
N VAL A 138 2.27 -2.47 -18.00
CA VAL A 138 2.19 -1.02 -17.77
C VAL A 138 1.83 -0.36 -19.10
N TYR A 139 0.88 0.57 -19.05
CA TYR A 139 0.39 1.28 -20.22
C TYR A 139 0.49 2.79 -20.01
N CYS A 140 0.94 3.52 -21.02
CA CYS A 140 0.94 4.97 -20.99
C CYS A 140 -0.26 5.56 -21.77
N PRO A 141 -1.32 6.03 -21.09
CA PRO A 141 -2.49 6.60 -21.76
C PRO A 141 -2.31 8.07 -22.15
N LEU A 142 -1.32 8.78 -21.61
CA LEU A 142 -1.21 10.23 -21.76
C LEU A 142 -0.56 10.64 -23.08
N GLU A 143 -1.16 11.59 -23.81
CA GLU A 143 -0.65 12.07 -25.10
C GLU A 143 0.73 12.73 -24.99
N ASN A 144 0.99 13.40 -23.87
CA ASN A 144 2.27 14.04 -23.56
C ASN A 144 3.33 13.08 -22.97
N GLY A 145 3.00 11.79 -22.86
CA GLY A 145 3.90 10.78 -22.31
C GLY A 145 3.75 10.59 -20.80
N CYS A 146 4.40 9.55 -20.29
CA CYS A 146 4.30 9.15 -18.89
C CYS A 146 5.66 9.22 -18.22
N TYR A 147 5.67 9.51 -16.92
CA TYR A 147 6.89 9.50 -16.13
C TYR A 147 7.20 8.09 -15.63
N SER A 148 8.46 7.68 -15.78
CA SER A 148 9.05 6.53 -15.07
C SER A 148 10.44 6.95 -14.60
N PRO A 149 10.93 6.47 -13.44
CA PRO A 149 12.26 6.80 -12.94
C PRO A 149 13.39 6.05 -13.69
N ASP A 150 13.34 6.01 -15.02
CA ASP A 150 14.37 5.39 -15.88
C ASP A 150 15.03 6.40 -16.85
N ILE A 151 15.87 5.90 -17.77
CA ILE A 151 16.65 6.73 -18.70
C ILE A 151 15.88 7.12 -19.98
N TYR A 152 14.68 6.61 -20.17
CA TYR A 152 13.89 6.77 -21.38
C TYR A 152 12.82 7.85 -21.22
N GLN A 153 12.37 8.37 -22.35
CA GLN A 153 11.18 9.22 -22.42
C GLN A 153 10.03 8.36 -22.93
N HIS A 154 9.08 8.05 -22.06
CA HIS A 154 7.93 7.22 -22.41
C HIS A 154 6.85 8.03 -23.11
N LYS A 155 6.35 7.49 -24.22
CA LYS A 155 5.37 8.14 -25.08
C LYS A 155 3.99 7.52 -24.93
N HIS A 156 3.00 8.25 -25.43
CA HIS A 156 1.62 7.79 -25.55
C HIS A 156 1.54 6.40 -26.19
N MET A 157 0.62 5.58 -25.68
CA MET A 157 0.30 4.23 -26.13
C MET A 157 1.38 3.17 -25.87
N GLU A 158 2.50 3.50 -25.25
CA GLU A 158 3.51 2.50 -24.91
C GLU A 158 2.92 1.41 -24.00
N CYS A 159 3.09 0.15 -24.41
CA CYS A 159 2.63 -1.03 -23.70
C CYS A 159 3.83 -1.89 -23.30
N TRP A 160 4.13 -1.89 -22.02
CA TRP A 160 5.24 -2.64 -21.43
C TRP A 160 4.72 -3.96 -20.88
N LEU A 161 5.24 -5.07 -21.38
CA LEU A 161 4.96 -6.40 -20.84
C LEU A 161 6.16 -6.84 -20.04
N LYS A 162 5.98 -7.10 -18.74
CA LYS A 162 7.09 -7.40 -17.84
C LYS A 162 6.83 -8.71 -17.06
N PHE A 163 7.92 -9.26 -16.54
CA PHE A 163 7.92 -10.38 -15.61
C PHE A 163 8.56 -9.95 -14.29
N VAL A 164 7.80 -10.10 -13.21
CA VAL A 164 8.25 -9.89 -11.83
C VAL A 164 8.33 -11.23 -11.13
N SER A 165 9.49 -11.54 -10.55
CA SER A 165 9.64 -12.71 -9.69
C SER A 165 9.36 -12.31 -8.26
N LEU A 166 8.42 -13.01 -7.61
CA LEU A 166 8.14 -12.84 -6.18
C LEU A 166 9.32 -13.25 -5.28
N LEU A 167 10.33 -13.94 -5.83
CA LEU A 167 11.51 -14.38 -5.08
C LEU A 167 12.61 -13.32 -4.98
N LEU A 168 12.44 -12.16 -5.62
CA LEU A 168 13.45 -11.10 -5.66
C LEU A 168 13.15 -9.88 -4.78
N TYR A 169 12.05 -9.88 -4.03
CA TYR A 169 11.84 -8.90 -2.96
C TYR A 169 12.44 -9.47 -1.66
N PRO A 170 13.64 -9.03 -1.21
CA PRO A 170 14.00 -9.26 0.18
C PRO A 170 12.94 -8.55 1.03
N LEU A 171 12.26 -9.31 1.90
CA LEU A 171 11.49 -8.75 3.00
C LEU A 171 12.41 -7.77 3.73
N SER A 172 12.16 -6.47 3.58
CA SER A 172 12.78 -5.41 4.38
C SER A 172 11.90 -5.10 5.57
#